data_AF-A0A847M6R9-F1
#
_entry.id   AF-A0A847M6R9-F1
#
_cell.length_a   1.000
_cell.length_b   1.000
_cell.length_c   1.000
_cell.angle_alpha   90.00
_cell.angle_beta   90.00
_cell.angle_gamma   90.00
#
_symmetry.space_group_name_H-M   'P 1'
#
loop_
_entity.id
_entity.type
_entity.pdbx_description
1 polymer ?
#
loop_
_entity_poly.entity_id
_entity_poly.type
_entity_poly.pdbx_seq_one_letter_code
_entity_poly.pdbx_strand_id
1 'polypeptide(L)'
;MWYVVAAVAAFAVALATTWGQVFDAETQAFFATNGDSLQIAGNALAADWSDVARWWSGPWIQHEMYYRPLSSMLFFLEGRLFGYDFQRYCMVSWVANGVNVALLMLLGASLARGSSRVRLAVGLLTAGAFLLAKHPELYQGPGYPTAPVQRITAGVMPWWPVQTDLFSMMLGLLSLLLLDRHLQHGGRALLVGAAVAFVAALLFKEMALCVPLMVPLLVLYRRRDRVLTISGLYFGLGAVFYLVRAVAAPGASGLALHGLDSVARLAFYATNRLSTQVMTDEWFPVLGSLGLLLLVGIMVWRRIEWIWISLAGLLWLLGSAQLVGGSFALISIGEVMARFGTMLLFWSGLALLLMARDRGVSLALTVAMIAACIPVLNRMGPHYWYWLLAFYALLNASLLNRVYELWRQPDQFALIVRRISRSSE
;
A
#
# COMPACT_ATOMS: atom_id res chain seq x y z
N MET A 1 -20.93 2.01 -15.53
CA MET A 1 -20.41 3.28 -16.07
C MET A 1 -19.50 3.99 -15.06
N TRP A 2 -20.00 4.79 -14.10
CA TRP A 2 -19.18 5.69 -13.25
C TRP A 2 -17.90 5.11 -12.64
N TYR A 3 -17.92 3.90 -12.04
CA TYR A 3 -16.70 3.29 -11.49
C TYR A 3 -15.62 2.98 -12.54
N VAL A 4 -16.00 2.70 -13.80
CA VAL A 4 -15.05 2.46 -14.89
C VAL A 4 -14.40 3.78 -15.31
N VAL A 5 -15.19 4.84 -15.47
CA VAL A 5 -14.70 6.19 -15.76
C VAL A 5 -13.74 6.66 -14.64
N ALA A 6 -14.10 6.41 -13.38
CA ALA A 6 -13.25 6.76 -12.24
C ALA A 6 -11.97 5.91 -12.13
N ALA A 7 -12.01 4.64 -12.51
CA ALA A 7 -10.82 3.79 -12.58
C ALA A 7 -9.87 4.21 -13.72
N VAL A 8 -10.41 4.58 -14.88
CA VAL A 8 -9.63 5.15 -16.00
C VAL A 8 -9.04 6.52 -15.63
N ALA A 9 -9.80 7.36 -14.92
CA ALA A 9 -9.27 8.63 -14.39
C ALA A 9 -8.17 8.39 -13.35
N ALA A 10 -8.34 7.44 -12.42
CA ALA A 10 -7.32 7.09 -11.44
C ALA A 10 -6.05 6.51 -12.09
N PHE A 11 -6.18 5.72 -13.14
CA PHE A 11 -5.08 5.25 -13.99
C PHE A 11 -4.35 6.43 -14.64
N ALA A 12 -5.08 7.32 -15.33
CA ALA A 12 -4.50 8.47 -16.03
C ALA A 12 -3.80 9.47 -15.07
N VAL A 13 -4.41 9.73 -13.90
CA VAL A 13 -3.79 10.54 -12.84
C VAL A 13 -2.52 9.86 -12.33
N ALA A 14 -2.55 8.55 -12.05
CA ALA A 14 -1.37 7.81 -11.60
C ALA A 14 -0.20 7.89 -12.59
N LEU A 15 -0.48 7.79 -13.89
CA LEU A 15 0.53 8.01 -14.93
C LEU A 15 1.05 9.45 -14.88
N ALA A 16 0.16 10.45 -14.94
CA ALA A 16 0.54 11.86 -14.96
C ALA A 16 1.37 12.30 -13.74
N THR A 17 0.98 11.90 -12.52
CA THR A 17 1.71 12.24 -11.28
C THR A 17 3.06 11.54 -11.15
N THR A 18 3.38 10.57 -12.01
CA THR A 18 4.63 9.81 -11.97
C THR A 18 5.43 9.89 -13.27
N TRP A 19 4.92 10.59 -14.28
CA TRP A 19 5.59 10.87 -15.55
C TRP A 19 6.99 11.47 -15.35
N GLY A 20 7.11 12.49 -14.48
CA GLY A 20 8.39 13.14 -14.17
C GLY A 20 9.41 12.27 -13.41
N GLN A 21 9.05 11.05 -12.99
CA GLN A 21 9.99 10.04 -12.47
C GLN A 21 10.41 9.04 -13.55
N VAL A 22 9.60 8.89 -14.61
CA VAL A 22 9.74 7.88 -15.66
C VAL A 22 10.37 8.46 -16.93
N PHE A 23 10.37 9.79 -17.10
CA PHE A 23 10.94 10.47 -18.27
C PHE A 23 11.98 11.55 -17.90
N ASP A 24 12.49 11.55 -16.66
CA ASP A 24 13.64 12.38 -16.30
C ASP A 24 14.95 11.77 -16.81
N ALA A 25 15.76 12.58 -17.50
CA ALA A 25 16.94 12.11 -18.23
C ALA A 25 18.11 11.73 -17.31
N GLU A 26 18.31 12.46 -16.19
CA GLU A 26 19.36 12.16 -15.21
C GLU A 26 19.06 10.84 -14.49
N THR A 27 17.81 10.71 -14.01
CA THR A 27 17.22 9.49 -13.44
C THR A 27 17.37 8.28 -14.37
N GLN A 28 17.06 8.41 -15.66
CA GLN A 28 17.22 7.35 -16.65
C GLN A 28 18.69 6.98 -16.88
N ALA A 29 19.59 7.96 -17.05
CA ALA A 29 21.01 7.71 -17.28
C ALA A 29 21.68 7.00 -16.09
N PHE A 30 21.31 7.37 -14.86
CA PHE A 30 21.82 6.71 -13.65
C PHE A 30 21.36 5.24 -13.58
N PHE A 31 20.06 4.95 -13.73
CA PHE A 31 19.56 3.59 -13.54
C PHE A 31 19.74 2.66 -14.76
N ALA A 32 19.96 3.21 -15.96
CA ALA A 32 20.38 2.43 -17.13
C ALA A 32 21.78 1.83 -16.98
N THR A 33 22.65 2.41 -16.15
CA THR A 33 24.00 1.89 -15.85
C THR A 33 24.06 1.05 -14.57
N ASN A 34 22.92 0.80 -13.92
CA ASN A 34 22.84 -0.04 -12.72
C ASN A 34 23.24 -1.49 -13.03
N GLY A 35 24.15 -2.05 -12.21
CA GLY A 35 24.69 -3.39 -12.40
C GLY A 35 23.64 -4.49 -12.46
N ASP A 36 22.59 -4.41 -11.63
CA ASP A 36 21.43 -5.30 -11.70
C ASP A 36 20.79 -5.19 -13.09
N SER A 37 20.31 -4.00 -13.47
CA SER A 37 19.60 -3.76 -14.74
C SER A 37 20.38 -4.25 -15.96
N LEU A 38 21.69 -4.04 -15.99
CA LEU A 38 22.57 -4.50 -17.07
C LEU A 38 22.74 -6.03 -17.08
N GLN A 39 22.91 -6.66 -15.93
CA GLN A 39 22.96 -8.12 -15.80
C GLN A 39 21.64 -8.76 -16.26
N ILE A 40 20.50 -8.16 -15.92
CA ILE A 40 19.16 -8.71 -16.21
C ILE A 40 18.84 -8.59 -17.72
N ALA A 41 19.28 -7.50 -18.39
CA ALA A 41 19.17 -7.36 -19.84
C ALA A 41 20.11 -8.32 -20.57
N GLY A 42 21.36 -8.48 -20.08
CA GLY A 42 22.33 -9.44 -20.61
C GLY A 42 21.82 -10.88 -20.53
N ASN A 43 21.33 -11.31 -19.35
CA ASN A 43 20.80 -12.65 -19.16
C ASN A 43 19.54 -12.90 -20.02
N ALA A 44 18.66 -11.91 -20.19
CA ALA A 44 17.48 -12.02 -21.04
C ALA A 44 17.79 -12.09 -22.56
N LEU A 45 18.87 -11.44 -23.00
CA LEU A 45 19.38 -11.54 -24.36
C LEU A 45 20.11 -12.86 -24.63
N ALA A 46 20.82 -13.40 -23.63
CA ALA A 46 21.57 -14.65 -23.72
C ALA A 46 20.70 -15.92 -23.60
N ALA A 47 19.68 -15.90 -22.72
CA ALA A 47 18.79 -17.04 -22.48
C ALA A 47 17.96 -17.42 -23.72
N ASP A 48 17.51 -18.68 -23.81
CA ASP A 48 16.66 -19.17 -24.89
C ASP A 48 15.30 -19.74 -24.43
N TRP A 49 14.51 -20.29 -25.37
CA TRP A 49 13.20 -20.88 -25.07
C TRP A 49 13.28 -22.19 -24.25
N SER A 50 14.46 -22.82 -24.11
CA SER A 50 14.68 -23.93 -23.18
C SER A 50 14.89 -23.42 -21.74
N ASP A 51 15.54 -22.26 -21.56
CA ASP A 51 15.65 -21.60 -20.25
C ASP A 51 14.29 -21.15 -19.70
N VAL A 52 13.39 -20.69 -20.59
CA VAL A 52 11.98 -20.40 -20.26
C VAL A 52 11.30 -21.59 -19.57
N ALA A 53 11.60 -22.83 -19.98
CA ALA A 53 11.09 -24.03 -19.32
C ALA A 53 11.81 -24.30 -17.99
N ARG A 54 13.14 -24.11 -17.93
CA ARG A 54 13.95 -24.28 -16.70
C ARG A 54 13.51 -23.35 -15.57
N TRP A 55 12.99 -22.15 -15.85
CA TRP A 55 12.56 -21.20 -14.81
C TRP A 55 11.40 -21.69 -13.94
N TRP A 56 10.68 -22.75 -14.33
CA TRP A 56 9.68 -23.39 -13.45
C TRP A 56 10.30 -24.25 -12.33
N SER A 57 11.54 -24.72 -12.52
CA SER A 57 12.35 -25.43 -11.52
C SER A 57 13.50 -24.59 -10.94
N GLY A 58 13.93 -23.55 -11.65
CA GLY A 58 15.16 -22.80 -11.38
C GLY A 58 16.40 -23.40 -12.09
N PRO A 59 17.54 -22.69 -12.08
CA PRO A 59 17.73 -21.33 -11.58
C PRO A 59 17.00 -20.29 -12.46
N TRP A 60 16.59 -19.16 -11.87
CA TRP A 60 15.89 -18.10 -12.60
C TRP A 60 16.84 -17.23 -13.44
N ILE A 61 16.27 -16.38 -14.30
CA ILE A 61 16.99 -15.42 -15.16
C ILE A 61 17.94 -14.47 -14.38
N GLN A 62 17.75 -14.37 -13.06
CA GLN A 62 18.53 -13.54 -12.15
C GLN A 62 19.77 -14.29 -11.61
N HIS A 63 19.80 -15.63 -11.75
CA HIS A 63 20.58 -16.62 -10.99
C HIS A 63 20.41 -16.57 -9.45
N GLU A 64 20.01 -15.42 -8.89
CA GLU A 64 19.54 -15.24 -7.51
C GLU A 64 18.29 -16.06 -7.17
N MET A 65 18.25 -16.55 -5.92
CA MET A 65 17.24 -17.53 -5.49
C MET A 65 15.96 -16.87 -4.93
N TYR A 66 15.24 -16.12 -5.77
CA TYR A 66 13.92 -15.58 -5.45
C TYR A 66 12.86 -16.13 -6.41
N TYR A 67 11.83 -16.82 -5.89
CA TYR A 67 10.97 -17.69 -6.70
C TYR A 67 10.02 -16.89 -7.59
N ARG A 68 10.38 -16.74 -8.88
CA ARG A 68 9.68 -15.83 -9.82
C ARG A 68 9.70 -16.33 -11.29
N PRO A 69 9.09 -17.50 -11.61
CA PRO A 69 9.00 -17.99 -12.99
C PRO A 69 8.33 -16.98 -13.93
N LEU A 70 7.18 -16.38 -13.55
CA LEU A 70 6.48 -15.44 -14.44
C LEU A 70 7.22 -14.11 -14.62
N SER A 71 7.93 -13.63 -13.59
CA SER A 71 8.82 -12.47 -13.76
C SER A 71 9.98 -12.81 -14.70
N SER A 72 10.55 -14.01 -14.60
CA SER A 72 11.62 -14.45 -15.51
C SER A 72 11.15 -14.47 -16.97
N MET A 73 9.94 -14.98 -17.21
CA MET A 73 9.29 -14.95 -18.53
C MET A 73 8.99 -13.51 -19.01
N LEU A 74 8.58 -12.60 -18.12
CA LEU A 74 8.39 -11.19 -18.46
C LEU A 74 9.71 -10.54 -18.88
N PHE A 75 10.77 -10.66 -18.07
CA PHE A 75 12.08 -10.09 -18.34
C PHE A 75 12.73 -10.64 -19.61
N PHE A 76 12.49 -11.91 -19.94
CA PHE A 76 12.89 -12.49 -21.22
C PHE A 76 12.21 -11.82 -22.42
N LEU A 77 10.88 -11.66 -22.37
CA LEU A 77 10.12 -11.01 -23.44
C LEU A 77 10.52 -9.54 -23.58
N GLU A 78 10.72 -8.83 -22.47
CA GLU A 78 11.21 -7.45 -22.48
C GLU A 78 12.64 -7.35 -23.03
N GLY A 79 13.56 -8.22 -22.60
CA GLY A 79 14.92 -8.28 -23.15
C GLY A 79 14.96 -8.56 -24.65
N ARG A 80 14.10 -9.46 -25.14
CA ARG A 80 13.96 -9.77 -26.57
C ARG A 80 13.30 -8.66 -27.39
N LEU A 81 12.53 -7.76 -26.78
CA LEU A 81 11.83 -6.64 -27.46
C LEU A 81 12.56 -5.29 -27.33
N PHE A 82 13.31 -5.09 -26.24
CA PHE A 82 13.86 -3.80 -25.82
C PHE A 82 15.40 -3.82 -25.69
N GLY A 83 16.02 -4.98 -25.49
CA GLY A 83 17.46 -5.09 -25.24
C GLY A 83 17.87 -4.27 -24.01
N TYR A 84 18.87 -3.39 -24.18
CA TYR A 84 19.35 -2.50 -23.12
C TYR A 84 18.59 -1.15 -23.03
N ASP A 85 17.47 -0.98 -23.74
CA ASP A 85 16.64 0.24 -23.69
C ASP A 85 15.84 0.31 -22.36
N PHE A 86 16.53 0.74 -21.30
CA PHE A 86 16.02 0.81 -19.93
C PHE A 86 14.69 1.59 -19.83
N GLN A 87 14.54 2.66 -20.61
CA GLN A 87 13.34 3.49 -20.67
C GLN A 87 12.06 2.70 -21.01
N ARG A 88 12.16 1.61 -21.79
CA ARG A 88 10.98 0.77 -22.13
C ARG A 88 10.49 -0.09 -20.97
N TYR A 89 11.42 -0.70 -20.21
CA TYR A 89 11.09 -1.35 -18.95
C TYR A 89 10.41 -0.35 -17.98
N CYS A 90 10.85 0.92 -18.00
CA CYS A 90 10.23 1.97 -17.19
C CYS A 90 8.77 2.20 -17.60
N MET A 91 8.46 2.18 -18.89
CA MET A 91 7.09 2.32 -19.38
C MET A 91 6.20 1.12 -19.00
N VAL A 92 6.72 -0.11 -18.97
CA VAL A 92 5.96 -1.30 -18.52
C VAL A 92 5.63 -1.20 -17.02
N SER A 93 6.62 -0.89 -16.18
CA SER A 93 6.39 -0.66 -14.74
C SER A 93 5.47 0.54 -14.46
N TRP A 94 5.54 1.60 -15.28
CA TRP A 94 4.64 2.76 -15.21
C TRP A 94 3.18 2.41 -15.50
N VAL A 95 2.92 1.64 -16.56
CA VAL A 95 1.58 1.12 -16.86
C VAL A 95 1.09 0.17 -15.76
N ALA A 96 1.94 -0.74 -15.27
CA ALA A 96 1.59 -1.64 -14.18
C ALA A 96 1.24 -0.89 -12.89
N ASN A 97 1.95 0.19 -12.56
CA ASN A 97 1.57 1.10 -11.46
C ASN A 97 0.21 1.76 -11.70
N GLY A 98 -0.08 2.25 -12.90
CA GLY A 98 -1.39 2.79 -13.26
C GLY A 98 -2.53 1.79 -13.02
N VAL A 99 -2.35 0.53 -13.45
CA VAL A 99 -3.34 -0.54 -13.21
C VAL A 99 -3.50 -0.83 -11.72
N ASN A 100 -2.41 -0.87 -10.94
CA ASN A 100 -2.47 -1.03 -9.49
C ASN A 100 -3.32 0.05 -8.81
N VAL A 101 -3.18 1.33 -9.20
CA VAL A 101 -3.99 2.44 -8.66
C VAL A 101 -5.47 2.29 -9.02
N ALA A 102 -5.78 1.88 -10.26
CA ALA A 102 -7.14 1.60 -10.69
C ALA A 102 -7.78 0.41 -9.95
N LEU A 103 -7.01 -0.66 -9.69
CA LEU A 103 -7.46 -1.80 -8.89
C LEU A 103 -7.69 -1.43 -7.42
N LEU A 104 -6.82 -0.61 -6.83
CA LEU A 104 -7.02 -0.06 -5.48
C LEU A 104 -8.26 0.83 -5.38
N MET A 105 -8.50 1.68 -6.39
CA MET A 105 -9.72 2.48 -6.50
C MET A 105 -10.97 1.58 -6.48
N LEU A 106 -10.97 0.56 -7.34
CA LEU A 106 -12.09 -0.37 -7.48
C LEU A 106 -12.29 -1.25 -6.24
N LEU A 107 -11.21 -1.68 -5.58
CA LEU A 107 -11.26 -2.46 -4.34
C LEU A 107 -11.78 -1.61 -3.18
N GLY A 108 -11.24 -0.41 -2.95
CA GLY A 108 -11.72 0.53 -1.94
C GLY A 108 -13.20 0.88 -2.11
N ALA A 109 -13.63 1.18 -3.34
CA ALA A 109 -15.04 1.40 -3.67
C ALA A 109 -15.91 0.14 -3.51
N SER A 110 -15.36 -1.05 -3.77
CA SER A 110 -16.06 -2.31 -3.57
C SER A 110 -16.26 -2.59 -2.07
N LEU A 111 -15.22 -2.42 -1.25
CA LEU A 111 -15.26 -2.63 0.20
C LEU A 111 -16.18 -1.64 0.92
N ALA A 112 -16.17 -0.37 0.52
CA ALA A 112 -16.99 0.70 1.10
C ALA A 112 -18.49 0.38 1.16
N ARG A 113 -19.19 0.99 2.13
CA ARG A 113 -20.62 0.82 2.37
C ARG A 113 -21.40 2.08 1.96
N GLY A 114 -22.72 2.03 2.08
CA GLY A 114 -23.60 3.15 1.74
C GLY A 114 -23.79 3.34 0.23
N SER A 115 -24.08 4.59 -0.17
CA SER A 115 -24.52 4.91 -1.53
C SER A 115 -23.39 4.84 -2.56
N SER A 116 -23.75 4.78 -3.84
CA SER A 116 -22.80 4.76 -4.95
C SER A 116 -21.83 5.95 -4.95
N ARG A 117 -22.28 7.14 -4.51
CA ARG A 117 -21.43 8.34 -4.37
C ARG A 117 -20.39 8.18 -3.26
N VAL A 118 -20.74 7.54 -2.14
CA VAL A 118 -19.85 7.28 -1.01
C VAL A 118 -18.79 6.26 -1.40
N ARG A 119 -19.22 5.14 -1.99
CA ARG A 119 -18.32 4.09 -2.51
C ARG A 119 -17.34 4.67 -3.53
N LEU A 120 -17.82 5.50 -4.46
CA LEU A 120 -16.97 6.22 -5.42
C LEU A 120 -15.93 7.12 -4.73
N ALA A 121 -16.34 7.94 -3.77
CA ALA A 121 -15.45 8.81 -3.01
C ALA A 121 -14.39 8.03 -2.22
N VAL A 122 -14.77 6.95 -1.52
CA VAL A 122 -13.85 6.10 -0.75
C VAL A 122 -12.84 5.39 -1.65
N GLY A 123 -13.25 4.95 -2.85
CA GLY A 123 -12.32 4.42 -3.86
C GLY A 123 -11.33 5.46 -4.37
N LEU A 124 -11.80 6.66 -4.70
CA LEU A 124 -10.93 7.78 -5.13
C LEU A 124 -9.96 8.19 -4.01
N LEU A 125 -10.40 8.21 -2.75
CA LEU A 125 -9.55 8.43 -1.58
C LEU A 125 -8.54 7.30 -1.38
N THR A 126 -8.87 6.05 -1.70
CA THR A 126 -7.90 4.92 -1.67
C THR A 126 -6.79 5.14 -2.71
N ALA A 127 -7.14 5.50 -3.94
CA ALA A 127 -6.17 5.80 -4.99
C ALA A 127 -5.31 7.04 -4.67
N GLY A 128 -5.93 8.12 -4.20
CA GLY A 128 -5.23 9.33 -3.79
C GLY A 128 -4.29 9.09 -2.61
N ALA A 129 -4.75 8.37 -1.58
CA ALA A 129 -3.92 7.99 -0.45
C ALA A 129 -2.74 7.10 -0.86
N PHE A 130 -2.91 6.19 -1.83
CA PHE A 130 -1.82 5.36 -2.34
C PHE A 130 -0.79 6.16 -3.15
N LEU A 131 -1.24 7.08 -4.02
CA LEU A 131 -0.34 7.98 -4.77
C LEU A 131 0.42 8.93 -3.84
N LEU A 132 -0.27 9.52 -2.86
CA LEU A 132 0.36 10.33 -1.80
C LEU A 132 1.27 9.49 -0.89
N ALA A 133 0.94 8.23 -0.64
CA ALA A 133 1.80 7.34 0.15
C ALA A 133 3.16 7.14 -0.53
N LYS A 134 3.17 7.12 -1.87
CA LYS A 134 4.35 6.99 -2.74
C LYS A 134 5.13 8.27 -3.02
N HIS A 135 4.68 9.46 -2.63
CA HIS A 135 5.43 10.67 -3.03
C HIS A 135 6.82 10.69 -2.38
N PRO A 136 7.92 10.84 -3.14
CA PRO A 136 9.28 10.61 -2.63
C PRO A 136 9.74 11.57 -1.54
N GLU A 137 9.22 12.78 -1.60
CA GLU A 137 9.33 13.87 -0.61
C GLU A 137 8.67 13.53 0.75
N LEU A 138 8.38 12.25 0.98
CA LEU A 138 7.78 11.70 2.19
C LEU A 138 8.59 10.48 2.70
N TYR A 139 9.81 10.27 2.17
CA TYR A 139 10.68 9.10 2.41
C TYR A 139 12.17 9.41 2.67
N GLN A 140 12.46 10.43 3.48
CA GLN A 140 13.83 10.78 3.84
C GLN A 140 14.30 10.04 5.11
N GLY A 141 14.75 8.79 4.98
CA GLY A 141 15.41 8.07 6.09
C GLY A 141 16.91 8.45 6.21
N PRO A 142 17.50 8.50 7.42
CA PRO A 142 18.92 8.83 7.58
C PRO A 142 19.85 7.86 6.86
N GLY A 143 21.00 8.37 6.40
CA GLY A 143 22.06 7.57 5.78
C GLY A 143 21.81 7.17 4.32
N TYR A 144 20.66 7.53 3.73
CA TYR A 144 20.39 7.31 2.30
C TYR A 144 20.82 8.53 1.46
N PRO A 145 21.35 8.32 0.25
CA PRO A 145 21.72 9.40 -0.67
C PRO A 145 20.49 10.18 -1.19
N THR A 146 20.79 11.27 -1.89
CA THR A 146 19.88 12.35 -2.30
C THR A 146 18.53 11.92 -2.88
N ALA A 147 17.57 12.84 -2.79
CA ALA A 147 16.18 12.64 -3.17
C ALA A 147 15.93 11.93 -4.52
N PRO A 148 16.72 12.11 -5.61
CA PRO A 148 16.56 11.32 -6.85
C PRO A 148 16.53 9.80 -6.63
N VAL A 149 17.48 9.22 -5.89
CA VAL A 149 17.56 7.77 -5.66
C VAL A 149 16.35 7.27 -4.85
N GLN A 150 15.89 8.09 -3.89
CA GLN A 150 14.66 7.82 -3.12
C GLN A 150 13.39 7.94 -4.00
N ARG A 151 13.34 8.91 -4.95
CA ARG A 151 12.24 9.05 -5.94
C ARG A 151 12.04 7.78 -6.74
N ILE A 152 13.16 7.19 -7.14
CA ILE A 152 13.20 6.04 -8.02
C ILE A 152 12.81 4.75 -7.29
N THR A 153 13.37 4.52 -6.10
CA THR A 153 13.18 3.23 -5.41
C THR A 153 11.79 3.06 -4.76
N ALA A 154 11.11 4.17 -4.40
CA ALA A 154 9.80 4.13 -3.75
C ALA A 154 8.60 4.42 -4.69
N GLY A 155 8.84 5.04 -5.84
CA GLY A 155 7.81 5.53 -6.74
C GLY A 155 7.29 4.47 -7.72
N VAL A 156 7.88 4.43 -8.91
CA VAL A 156 7.38 3.67 -10.07
C VAL A 156 8.50 3.09 -10.97
N MET A 157 9.74 3.52 -10.81
CA MET A 157 10.82 3.11 -11.72
C MET A 157 11.22 1.63 -11.54
N PRO A 158 11.68 0.95 -12.61
CA PRO A 158 12.07 -0.44 -12.60
C PRO A 158 13.55 -0.57 -12.24
N TRP A 159 13.94 -0.20 -11.01
CA TRP A 159 15.05 -0.97 -10.46
C TRP A 159 14.55 -2.41 -10.37
N TRP A 160 15.20 -3.31 -11.10
CA TRP A 160 14.73 -4.62 -11.53
C TRP A 160 13.90 -5.45 -10.51
N PRO A 161 14.19 -5.46 -9.18
CA PRO A 161 13.31 -6.07 -8.18
C PRO A 161 11.88 -5.49 -8.11
N VAL A 162 11.71 -4.17 -8.26
CA VAL A 162 10.44 -3.42 -8.13
C VAL A 162 9.36 -3.93 -9.07
N GLN A 163 9.73 -4.25 -10.32
CA GLN A 163 8.77 -4.69 -11.33
C GLN A 163 8.05 -5.98 -10.89
N THR A 164 8.74 -6.85 -10.15
CA THR A 164 8.14 -8.07 -9.60
C THR A 164 7.14 -7.79 -8.46
N ASP A 165 7.35 -6.75 -7.66
CA ASP A 165 6.37 -6.26 -6.68
C ASP A 165 5.14 -5.67 -7.37
N LEU A 166 5.32 -4.86 -8.41
CA LEU A 166 4.22 -4.22 -9.15
C LEU A 166 3.28 -5.24 -9.79
N PHE A 167 3.80 -6.26 -10.47
CA PHE A 167 2.96 -7.31 -11.07
C PHE A 167 2.36 -8.28 -10.03
N SER A 168 3.12 -8.64 -8.98
CA SER A 168 2.61 -9.44 -7.86
C SER A 168 1.44 -8.74 -7.15
N MET A 169 1.58 -7.44 -6.86
CA MET A 169 0.52 -6.64 -6.27
C MET A 169 -0.68 -6.44 -7.20
N MET A 170 -0.45 -6.24 -8.50
CA MET A 170 -1.54 -6.10 -9.49
C MET A 170 -2.43 -7.35 -9.52
N LEU A 171 -1.81 -8.52 -9.60
CA LEU A 171 -2.52 -9.80 -9.63
C LEU A 171 -3.14 -10.16 -8.27
N GLY A 172 -2.49 -9.77 -7.16
CA GLY A 172 -3.02 -9.95 -5.82
C GLY A 172 -4.22 -9.05 -5.50
N LEU A 173 -4.19 -7.78 -5.93
CA LEU A 173 -5.32 -6.85 -5.85
C LEU A 173 -6.48 -7.32 -6.75
N LEU A 174 -6.17 -7.80 -7.96
CA LEU A 174 -7.17 -8.43 -8.84
C LEU A 174 -7.82 -9.65 -8.18
N SER A 175 -7.04 -10.51 -7.51
CA SER A 175 -7.54 -11.62 -6.69
C SER A 175 -8.52 -11.13 -5.62
N LEU A 176 -8.12 -10.15 -4.81
CA LEU A 176 -8.97 -9.61 -3.72
C LEU A 176 -10.25 -8.96 -4.26
N LEU A 177 -10.18 -8.26 -5.39
CA LEU A 177 -11.34 -7.65 -6.05
C LEU A 177 -12.29 -8.71 -6.64
N LEU A 178 -11.79 -9.73 -7.33
CA LEU A 178 -12.59 -10.82 -7.86
C LEU A 178 -13.23 -11.65 -6.74
N LEU A 179 -12.51 -11.89 -5.64
CA LEU A 179 -13.04 -12.55 -4.45
C LEU A 179 -14.13 -11.71 -3.77
N ASP A 180 -13.94 -10.40 -3.60
CA ASP A 180 -14.96 -9.51 -3.04
C ASP A 180 -16.23 -9.45 -3.92
N ARG A 181 -16.08 -9.63 -5.25
CA ARG A 181 -17.22 -9.75 -6.18
C ARG A 181 -17.89 -11.12 -6.09
N HIS A 182 -17.15 -12.21 -5.91
CA HIS A 182 -17.70 -13.52 -5.60
C HIS A 182 -18.48 -13.50 -4.26
N LEU A 183 -17.95 -12.83 -3.24
CA LEU A 183 -18.59 -12.71 -1.93
C LEU A 183 -19.83 -11.82 -1.97
N GLN A 184 -19.88 -10.78 -2.82
CA GLN A 184 -21.12 -10.01 -3.04
C GLN A 184 -22.14 -10.81 -3.87
N HIS A 185 -21.77 -11.28 -5.07
CA HIS A 185 -22.72 -11.71 -6.10
C HIS A 185 -22.76 -13.23 -6.38
N GLY A 186 -21.84 -14.02 -5.84
CA GLY A 186 -21.69 -15.45 -6.15
C GLY A 186 -20.90 -15.70 -7.45
N GLY A 187 -21.19 -16.84 -8.12
CA GLY A 187 -20.55 -17.24 -9.38
C GLY A 187 -19.19 -17.92 -9.22
N ARG A 188 -19.06 -19.17 -9.68
CA ARG A 188 -17.83 -19.98 -9.55
C ARG A 188 -16.63 -19.37 -10.29
N ALA A 189 -16.86 -18.81 -11.48
CA ALA A 189 -15.80 -18.22 -12.32
C ALA A 189 -15.04 -17.08 -11.62
N LEU A 190 -15.70 -16.28 -10.78
CA LEU A 190 -15.04 -15.21 -10.01
C LEU A 190 -14.10 -15.77 -8.93
N LEU A 191 -14.47 -16.88 -8.28
CA LEU A 191 -13.60 -17.54 -7.29
C LEU A 191 -12.41 -18.23 -7.95
N VAL A 192 -12.62 -18.89 -9.09
CA VAL A 192 -11.53 -19.49 -9.89
C VAL A 192 -10.58 -18.41 -10.40
N GLY A 193 -11.10 -17.32 -10.99
CA GLY A 193 -10.29 -16.19 -11.43
C GLY A 193 -9.51 -15.53 -10.29
N ALA A 194 -10.10 -15.42 -9.10
CA ALA A 194 -9.42 -14.91 -7.92
C ALA A 194 -8.27 -15.82 -7.46
N ALA A 195 -8.49 -17.14 -7.41
CA ALA A 195 -7.46 -18.12 -7.08
C ALA A 195 -6.32 -18.16 -8.12
N VAL A 196 -6.64 -18.12 -9.41
CA VAL A 196 -5.66 -18.06 -10.51
C VAL A 196 -4.83 -16.77 -10.44
N ALA A 197 -5.47 -15.63 -10.21
CA ALA A 197 -4.77 -14.35 -10.04
C ALA A 197 -3.85 -14.36 -8.81
N PHE A 198 -4.25 -15.01 -7.70
CA PHE A 198 -3.38 -15.18 -6.53
C PHE A 198 -2.19 -16.11 -6.79
N VAL A 199 -2.38 -17.25 -7.47
CA VAL A 199 -1.27 -18.12 -7.87
C VAL A 199 -0.31 -17.36 -8.80
N ALA A 200 -0.81 -16.65 -9.81
CA ALA A 200 0.02 -15.82 -10.68
C ALA A 200 0.76 -14.72 -9.90
N ALA A 201 0.14 -14.10 -8.88
CA ALA A 201 0.79 -13.12 -8.01
C ALA A 201 1.99 -13.71 -7.24
N LEU A 202 1.88 -14.95 -6.77
CA LEU A 202 2.97 -15.70 -6.12
C LEU A 202 4.08 -16.07 -7.11
N LEU A 203 3.71 -16.51 -8.32
CA LEU A 203 4.66 -16.81 -9.42
C LEU A 203 5.39 -15.56 -9.95
N PHE A 204 4.89 -14.35 -9.65
CA PHE A 204 5.58 -13.08 -9.86
C PHE A 204 6.48 -12.70 -8.67
N LYS A 205 5.98 -12.80 -7.43
CA LYS A 205 6.78 -12.60 -6.20
C LYS A 205 6.10 -13.22 -4.98
N GLU A 206 6.93 -13.76 -4.08
CA GLU A 206 6.47 -14.44 -2.86
C GLU A 206 5.76 -13.51 -1.87
N MET A 207 5.86 -12.18 -2.07
CA MET A 207 5.16 -11.16 -1.27
C MET A 207 3.63 -11.24 -1.41
N ALA A 208 3.11 -11.90 -2.44
CA ALA A 208 1.68 -12.22 -2.53
C ALA A 208 1.18 -13.12 -1.38
N LEU A 209 2.05 -13.73 -0.57
CA LEU A 209 1.68 -14.42 0.69
C LEU A 209 0.96 -13.50 1.70
N CYS A 210 0.97 -12.19 1.51
CA CYS A 210 0.08 -11.26 2.22
C CYS A 210 -1.42 -11.48 1.92
N VAL A 211 -1.78 -12.01 0.74
CA VAL A 211 -3.19 -12.20 0.32
C VAL A 211 -3.93 -13.23 1.20
N PRO A 212 -3.40 -14.44 1.49
CA PRO A 212 -3.99 -15.36 2.48
C PRO A 212 -4.28 -14.73 3.84
N LEU A 213 -3.48 -13.76 4.28
CA LEU A 213 -3.69 -13.06 5.57
C LEU A 213 -4.91 -12.11 5.51
N MET A 214 -5.21 -11.55 4.33
CA MET A 214 -6.40 -10.71 4.10
C MET A 214 -7.68 -11.50 3.85
N VAL A 215 -7.60 -12.70 3.29
CA VAL A 215 -8.78 -13.47 2.87
C VAL A 215 -9.75 -13.80 4.01
N PRO A 216 -9.32 -14.29 5.20
CA PRO A 216 -10.21 -14.49 6.33
C PRO A 216 -10.98 -13.23 6.70
N LEU A 217 -10.32 -12.08 6.62
CA LEU A 217 -10.82 -10.78 7.02
C LEU A 217 -11.87 -10.27 6.02
N LEU A 218 -11.59 -10.40 4.72
CA LEU A 218 -12.52 -10.11 3.63
C LEU A 218 -13.76 -11.04 3.67
N VAL A 219 -13.58 -12.31 3.99
CA VAL A 219 -14.69 -13.28 4.09
C VAL A 219 -15.50 -13.02 5.37
N LEU A 220 -14.88 -12.76 6.53
CA LEU A 220 -15.54 -12.32 7.77
C LEU A 220 -16.37 -11.05 7.59
N TYR A 221 -15.90 -10.14 6.73
CA TYR A 221 -16.56 -8.88 6.39
C TYR A 221 -17.82 -9.05 5.53
N ARG A 222 -17.92 -10.13 4.74
CA ARG A 222 -19.00 -10.36 3.76
C ARG A 222 -19.91 -11.56 4.07
N ARG A 223 -19.33 -12.72 4.38
CA ARG A 223 -20.00 -14.03 4.50
C ARG A 223 -19.28 -14.91 5.54
N ARG A 224 -19.64 -14.72 6.81
CA ARG A 224 -19.03 -15.42 7.96
C ARG A 224 -19.14 -16.94 7.90
N ASP A 225 -20.13 -17.46 7.18
CA ASP A 225 -20.35 -18.89 6.92
C ASP A 225 -19.22 -19.55 6.13
N ARG A 226 -18.44 -18.80 5.33
CA ARG A 226 -17.47 -19.35 4.37
C ARG A 226 -16.00 -19.17 4.75
N VAL A 227 -15.74 -18.63 5.94
CA VAL A 227 -14.39 -18.23 6.36
C VAL A 227 -13.42 -19.40 6.28
N LEU A 228 -13.76 -20.56 6.84
CA LEU A 228 -12.89 -21.73 6.82
C LEU A 228 -12.61 -22.24 5.40
N THR A 229 -13.65 -22.41 4.57
CA THR A 229 -13.52 -22.96 3.21
C THR A 229 -12.71 -22.05 2.29
N ILE A 230 -13.00 -20.74 2.28
CA ILE A 230 -12.34 -19.80 1.36
C ILE A 230 -10.93 -19.45 1.86
N SER A 231 -10.74 -19.28 3.17
CA SER A 231 -9.38 -19.06 3.70
C SER A 231 -8.52 -20.31 3.54
N GLY A 232 -9.07 -21.50 3.81
CA GLY A 232 -8.37 -22.77 3.63
C GLY A 232 -7.87 -22.99 2.20
N LEU A 233 -8.65 -22.56 1.18
CA LEU A 233 -8.19 -22.55 -0.21
C LEU A 233 -6.95 -21.66 -0.41
N TYR A 234 -6.97 -20.41 0.09
CA TYR A 234 -5.87 -19.47 -0.09
C TYR A 234 -4.62 -19.84 0.73
N PHE A 235 -4.78 -20.26 1.99
CA PHE A 235 -3.68 -20.78 2.79
C PHE A 235 -3.12 -22.08 2.20
N GLY A 236 -3.97 -22.98 1.69
CA GLY A 236 -3.55 -24.20 1.00
C GLY A 236 -2.73 -23.92 -0.25
N LEU A 237 -3.20 -23.01 -1.13
CA LEU A 237 -2.46 -22.57 -2.31
C LEU A 237 -1.11 -21.91 -1.95
N GLY A 238 -1.09 -21.06 -0.92
CA GLY A 238 0.15 -20.44 -0.42
C GLY A 238 1.13 -21.46 0.17
N ALA A 239 0.64 -22.46 0.90
CA ALA A 239 1.45 -23.53 1.48
C ALA A 239 2.00 -24.48 0.40
N VAL A 240 1.19 -24.87 -0.59
CA VAL A 240 1.63 -25.67 -1.75
C VAL A 240 2.71 -24.92 -2.53
N PHE A 241 2.51 -23.63 -2.80
CA PHE A 241 3.54 -22.78 -3.41
C PHE A 241 4.84 -22.76 -2.59
N TYR A 242 4.75 -22.58 -1.27
CA TYR A 242 5.94 -22.54 -0.39
C TYR A 242 6.68 -23.89 -0.34
N LEU A 243 5.95 -25.01 -0.35
CA LEU A 243 6.52 -26.36 -0.43
C LEU A 243 7.21 -26.62 -1.77
N VAL A 244 6.56 -26.29 -2.90
CA VAL A 244 7.16 -26.39 -4.23
C VAL A 244 8.41 -25.52 -4.34
N ARG A 245 8.37 -24.28 -3.84
CA ARG A 245 9.53 -23.40 -3.74
C ARG A 245 10.66 -24.03 -2.92
N ALA A 246 10.36 -24.58 -1.74
CA ALA A 246 11.37 -25.13 -0.84
C ALA A 246 12.10 -26.35 -1.42
N VAL A 247 11.40 -27.15 -2.25
CA VAL A 247 11.99 -28.28 -2.99
C VAL A 247 12.78 -27.80 -4.22
N ALA A 248 12.24 -26.87 -5.00
CA ALA A 248 12.85 -26.40 -6.24
C ALA A 248 14.09 -25.50 -6.01
N ALA A 249 14.08 -24.68 -4.95
CA ALA A 249 15.16 -23.76 -4.62
C ALA A 249 15.41 -23.73 -3.10
N PRO A 250 16.07 -24.76 -2.53
CA PRO A 250 16.29 -24.87 -1.09
C PRO A 250 17.18 -23.75 -0.50
N GLY A 251 18.02 -23.11 -1.31
CA GLY A 251 18.80 -21.92 -0.90
C GLY A 251 18.02 -20.60 -0.94
N ALA A 252 16.78 -20.58 -1.43
CA ALA A 252 15.97 -19.37 -1.52
C ALA A 252 15.58 -18.86 -0.12
N SER A 253 16.18 -17.77 0.35
CA SER A 253 16.01 -17.25 1.73
C SER A 253 14.54 -17.10 2.13
N GLY A 254 14.11 -17.93 3.09
CA GLY A 254 12.70 -18.14 3.46
C GLY A 254 12.10 -17.08 4.38
N LEU A 255 11.00 -17.42 5.04
CA LEU A 255 10.37 -16.61 6.10
C LEU A 255 11.16 -16.71 7.43
N ALA A 256 12.42 -16.28 7.43
CA ALA A 256 13.27 -16.25 8.61
C ALA A 256 12.87 -15.08 9.54
N LEU A 257 12.24 -15.38 10.68
CA LEU A 257 11.96 -14.38 11.72
C LEU A 257 13.26 -14.02 12.45
N HIS A 258 13.76 -12.80 12.28
CA HIS A 258 14.97 -12.28 12.92
C HIS A 258 14.73 -11.80 14.37
N GLY A 259 13.83 -12.48 15.10
CA GLY A 259 13.50 -12.18 16.50
C GLY A 259 13.10 -10.72 16.72
N LEU A 260 13.82 -10.04 17.62
CA LEU A 260 13.55 -8.63 17.97
C LEU A 260 13.80 -7.66 16.80
N ASP A 261 14.66 -7.97 15.83
CA ASP A 261 14.85 -7.13 14.65
C ASP A 261 13.58 -7.13 13.77
N SER A 262 12.93 -8.29 13.59
CA SER A 262 11.60 -8.33 12.95
C SER A 262 10.58 -7.48 13.73
N VAL A 263 10.60 -7.47 15.07
CA VAL A 263 9.70 -6.63 15.88
C VAL A 263 10.03 -5.13 15.77
N ALA A 264 11.31 -4.75 15.76
CA ALA A 264 11.76 -3.38 15.55
C ALA A 264 11.39 -2.87 14.15
N ARG A 265 11.56 -3.71 13.12
CA ARG A 265 11.07 -3.46 11.75
C ARG A 265 9.54 -3.36 11.71
N LEU A 266 8.80 -4.17 12.49
CA LEU A 266 7.34 -4.10 12.54
C LEU A 266 6.87 -2.76 13.13
N ALA A 267 7.51 -2.32 14.21
CA ALA A 267 7.30 -0.97 14.75
C ALA A 267 7.63 0.08 13.67
N PHE A 268 8.82 0.03 13.08
CA PHE A 268 9.25 0.93 12.01
C PHE A 268 8.36 0.92 10.76
N TYR A 269 7.66 -0.17 10.41
CA TYR A 269 6.71 -0.15 9.29
C TYR A 269 5.33 0.37 9.72
N ALA A 270 4.84 0.02 10.91
CA ALA A 270 3.58 0.53 11.45
C ALA A 270 3.64 2.03 11.79
N THR A 271 4.81 2.53 12.18
CA THR A 271 5.07 3.93 12.52
C THR A 271 5.87 4.66 11.43
N ASN A 272 6.02 4.12 10.22
CA ASN A 272 7.11 4.51 9.33
C ASN A 272 7.32 6.01 9.12
N ARG A 273 6.26 6.76 8.81
CA ARG A 273 6.36 8.21 8.66
C ARG A 273 6.63 8.93 9.99
N LEU A 274 6.16 8.40 11.11
CA LEU A 274 6.50 8.87 12.45
C LEU A 274 7.99 8.64 12.70
N SER A 275 8.52 7.43 12.49
CA SER A 275 9.94 7.14 12.70
C SER A 275 10.83 7.92 11.73
N THR A 276 10.46 8.08 10.45
CA THR A 276 11.14 8.98 9.51
C THR A 276 11.20 10.40 10.06
N GLN A 277 10.08 10.98 10.51
CA GLN A 277 10.04 12.35 11.02
C GLN A 277 10.80 12.51 12.34
N VAL A 278 10.74 11.53 13.24
CA VAL A 278 11.56 11.46 14.47
C VAL A 278 13.06 11.39 14.12
N MET A 279 13.42 10.68 13.05
CA MET A 279 14.80 10.50 12.60
C MET A 279 15.34 11.66 11.75
N THR A 280 14.48 12.52 11.19
CA THR A 280 14.85 13.79 10.53
C THR A 280 14.64 15.02 11.43
N ASP A 281 14.29 14.82 12.70
CA ASP A 281 13.94 15.86 13.68
C ASP A 281 12.77 16.78 13.27
N GLU A 282 11.93 16.33 12.33
CA GLU A 282 10.78 17.07 11.81
C GLU A 282 9.51 16.84 12.66
N TRP A 283 9.50 17.39 13.87
CA TRP A 283 8.40 17.16 14.81
C TRP A 283 7.09 17.87 14.47
N PHE A 284 7.10 18.91 13.63
CA PHE A 284 5.92 19.72 13.34
C PHE A 284 4.76 18.92 12.71
N PRO A 285 4.95 18.16 11.60
CA PRO A 285 3.86 17.37 11.02
C PRO A 285 3.30 16.31 11.98
N VAL A 286 4.11 15.81 12.92
CA VAL A 286 3.71 14.81 13.92
C VAL A 286 2.91 15.45 15.06
N LEU A 287 3.49 16.42 15.77
CA LEU A 287 2.89 17.02 16.98
C LEU A 287 1.81 18.04 16.63
N GLY A 288 1.97 18.79 15.54
CA GLY A 288 0.98 19.75 15.06
C GLY A 288 -0.32 19.07 14.65
N SER A 289 -0.26 17.92 13.96
CA SER A 289 -1.47 17.19 13.55
C SER A 289 -2.14 16.45 14.70
N LEU A 290 -1.37 15.86 15.63
CA LEU A 290 -1.90 15.24 16.85
C LEU A 290 -2.59 16.27 17.75
N GLY A 291 -1.95 17.42 17.97
CA GLY A 291 -2.52 18.52 18.75
C GLY A 291 -3.74 19.13 18.09
N LEU A 292 -3.77 19.24 16.75
CA LEU A 292 -4.96 19.69 16.01
C LEU A 292 -6.13 18.72 16.21
N LEU A 293 -5.89 17.41 16.17
CA LEU A 293 -6.91 16.40 16.45
C LEU A 293 -7.48 16.54 17.86
N LEU A 294 -6.60 16.70 18.86
CA LEU A 294 -7.00 16.88 20.27
C LEU A 294 -7.80 18.17 20.46
N LEU A 295 -7.33 19.29 19.90
CA LEU A 295 -8.01 20.60 19.95
C LEU A 295 -9.41 20.52 19.35
N VAL A 296 -9.53 20.03 18.11
CA VAL A 296 -10.83 19.87 17.43
C VAL A 296 -11.73 18.91 18.21
N GLY A 297 -11.19 17.79 18.72
CA GLY A 297 -11.94 16.84 19.54
C GLY A 297 -12.50 17.45 20.83
N ILE A 298 -11.69 18.22 21.56
CA ILE A 298 -12.10 18.93 22.78
C ILE A 298 -13.16 19.99 22.46
N MET A 299 -12.98 20.79 21.40
CA MET A 299 -13.91 21.85 21.03
C MET A 299 -15.26 21.28 20.55
N VAL A 300 -15.26 20.20 19.77
CA VAL A 300 -16.49 19.48 19.37
C VAL A 300 -17.19 18.86 20.59
N TRP A 301 -16.43 18.25 21.52
CA TRP A 301 -16.99 17.71 22.77
C TRP A 301 -17.63 18.79 23.65
N ARG A 302 -17.00 19.98 23.73
CA ARG A 302 -17.51 21.17 24.41
C ARG A 302 -18.62 21.91 23.62
N ARG A 303 -19.01 21.40 22.44
CA ARG A 303 -20.03 21.98 21.53
C ARG A 303 -19.74 23.42 21.07
N ILE A 304 -18.46 23.75 20.91
CA ILE A 304 -18.03 25.02 20.34
C ILE A 304 -18.45 25.10 18.86
N GLU A 305 -18.82 26.29 18.38
CA GLU A 305 -19.29 26.48 17.02
C GLU A 305 -18.18 26.30 15.97
N TRP A 306 -18.56 25.89 14.76
CA TRP A 306 -17.63 25.58 13.67
C TRP A 306 -16.72 26.75 13.29
N ILE A 307 -17.19 28.00 13.36
CA ILE A 307 -16.37 29.18 13.06
C ILE A 307 -15.16 29.30 14.00
N TRP A 308 -15.37 29.07 15.31
CA TRP A 308 -14.31 29.10 16.31
C TRP A 308 -13.40 27.88 16.21
N ILE A 309 -13.94 26.70 15.86
CA ILE A 309 -13.13 25.50 15.56
C ILE A 309 -12.21 25.75 14.36
N SER A 310 -12.72 26.38 13.29
CA SER A 310 -11.93 26.71 12.10
C SER A 310 -10.84 27.73 12.39
N LEU A 311 -11.15 28.80 13.13
CA LEU A 311 -10.18 29.81 13.56
C LEU A 311 -9.11 29.22 14.48
N ALA A 312 -9.51 28.44 15.49
CA ALA A 312 -8.58 27.76 16.39
C ALA A 312 -7.70 26.74 15.66
N GLY A 313 -8.22 26.03 14.66
CA GLY A 313 -7.45 25.11 13.82
C GLY A 313 -6.40 25.82 12.96
N LEU A 314 -6.73 26.98 12.38
CA LEU A 314 -5.77 27.82 11.63
C LEU A 314 -4.70 28.42 12.56
N LEU A 315 -5.09 28.95 13.71
CA LEU A 315 -4.17 29.47 14.73
C LEU A 315 -3.26 28.37 15.29
N TRP A 316 -3.78 27.15 15.47
CA TRP A 316 -2.98 25.99 15.87
C TRP A 316 -2.00 25.54 14.79
N LEU A 317 -2.41 25.53 13.51
CA LEU A 317 -1.52 25.20 12.39
C LEU A 317 -0.33 26.17 12.33
N LEU A 318 -0.61 27.48 12.39
CA LEU A 318 0.41 28.54 12.43
C LEU A 318 1.28 28.44 13.69
N GLY A 319 0.67 28.34 14.87
CA GLY A 319 1.36 28.28 16.16
C GLY A 319 2.26 27.05 16.27
N SER A 320 1.80 25.87 15.88
CA SER A 320 2.63 24.66 15.90
C SER A 320 3.73 24.65 14.82
N ALA A 321 3.51 25.28 13.65
CA ALA A 321 4.58 25.49 12.66
C ALA A 321 5.73 26.35 13.24
N GLN A 322 5.40 27.41 13.97
CA GLN A 322 6.41 28.28 14.59
C GLN A 322 7.04 27.68 15.86
N LEU A 323 6.25 27.04 16.73
CA LEU A 323 6.72 26.55 18.04
C LEU A 323 7.39 25.17 17.98
N VAL A 324 7.03 24.32 17.00
CA VAL A 324 7.60 22.98 16.85
C VAL A 324 8.51 22.88 15.62
N GLY A 325 8.19 23.60 14.54
CA GLY A 325 8.98 23.63 13.31
C GLY A 325 9.89 24.85 13.17
N GLY A 326 9.88 25.77 14.13
CA GLY A 326 10.72 26.98 14.12
C GLY A 326 10.34 28.06 13.11
N SER A 327 9.33 27.85 12.25
CA SER A 327 8.92 28.84 11.25
C SER A 327 7.47 28.69 10.78
N PHE A 328 6.72 29.80 10.81
CA PHE A 328 5.41 29.90 10.14
C PHE A 328 5.47 29.55 8.64
N ALA A 329 6.60 29.78 7.96
CA ALA A 329 6.74 29.53 6.51
C ALA A 329 6.57 28.05 6.13
N LEU A 330 6.68 27.11 7.08
CA LEU A 330 6.41 25.70 6.83
C LEU A 330 5.00 25.42 6.30
N ILE A 331 4.01 26.30 6.55
CA ILE A 331 2.64 26.09 6.06
C ILE A 331 2.45 26.43 4.57
N SER A 332 3.40 27.12 3.93
CA SER A 332 3.38 27.36 2.47
C SER A 332 4.19 26.31 1.68
N ILE A 333 4.94 25.44 2.36
CA ILE A 333 5.70 24.36 1.72
C ILE A 333 4.78 23.15 1.50
N GLY A 334 4.46 22.88 0.23
CA GLY A 334 3.54 21.80 -0.15
C GLY A 334 3.94 20.41 0.34
N GLU A 335 5.23 20.10 0.37
CA GLU A 335 5.81 18.88 0.94
C GLU A 335 5.44 18.72 2.43
N VAL A 336 5.68 19.76 3.24
CA VAL A 336 5.42 19.75 4.69
C VAL A 336 3.91 19.66 4.96
N MET A 337 3.08 20.31 4.14
CA MET A 337 1.62 20.18 4.23
C MET A 337 1.10 18.79 3.81
N ALA A 338 1.76 18.11 2.86
CA ALA A 338 1.46 16.71 2.54
C ALA A 338 1.88 15.75 3.66
N ARG A 339 3.03 16.00 4.31
CA ARG A 339 3.46 15.28 5.54
C ARG A 339 2.42 15.47 6.66
N PHE A 340 2.05 16.72 6.95
CA PHE A 340 1.06 17.08 7.98
C PHE A 340 -0.31 16.46 7.72
N GLY A 341 -0.83 16.59 6.49
CA GLY A 341 -2.13 16.04 6.10
C GLY A 341 -2.19 14.52 6.24
N THR A 342 -1.09 13.81 5.92
CA THR A 342 -1.03 12.35 6.11
C THR A 342 -1.01 11.97 7.59
N MET A 343 -0.28 12.71 8.44
CA MET A 343 -0.29 12.48 9.89
C MET A 343 -1.67 12.75 10.51
N LEU A 344 -2.35 13.81 10.08
CA LEU A 344 -3.71 14.11 10.54
C LEU A 344 -4.70 13.00 10.17
N LEU A 345 -4.60 12.44 8.97
CA LEU A 345 -5.39 11.27 8.56
C LEU A 345 -5.09 10.03 9.41
N PHE A 346 -3.82 9.74 9.68
CA PHE A 346 -3.40 8.63 10.53
C PHE A 346 -3.94 8.76 11.96
N TRP A 347 -3.73 9.91 12.61
CA TRP A 347 -4.20 10.14 13.99
C TRP A 347 -5.73 10.14 14.07
N SER A 348 -6.42 10.73 13.08
CA SER A 348 -7.87 10.62 12.96
C SER A 348 -8.30 9.17 12.91
N GLY A 349 -7.70 8.38 12.02
CA GLY A 349 -7.96 6.95 11.86
C GLY A 349 -7.76 6.15 13.15
N LEU A 350 -6.69 6.41 13.89
CA LEU A 350 -6.39 5.75 15.15
C LEU A 350 -7.38 6.12 16.26
N ALA A 351 -7.75 7.39 16.40
CA ALA A 351 -8.77 7.80 17.36
C ALA A 351 -10.13 7.16 17.04
N LEU A 352 -10.50 7.08 15.75
CA LEU A 352 -11.73 6.43 15.29
C LEU A 352 -11.73 4.92 15.57
N LEU A 353 -10.61 4.22 15.39
CA LEU A 353 -10.44 2.80 15.77
C LEU A 353 -10.78 2.58 17.25
N LEU A 354 -10.20 3.41 18.12
CA LEU A 354 -10.38 3.33 19.57
C LEU A 354 -11.80 3.68 20.00
N MET A 355 -12.38 4.76 19.46
CA MET A 355 -13.72 5.24 19.81
C MET A 355 -14.86 4.36 19.26
N ALA A 356 -14.71 3.78 18.07
CA ALA A 356 -15.79 3.06 17.40
C ALA A 356 -16.07 1.64 17.95
N ARG A 357 -15.15 1.07 18.75
CA ARG A 357 -15.16 -0.35 19.19
C ARG A 357 -15.50 -1.32 18.05
N ASP A 358 -14.92 -1.10 16.87
CA ASP A 358 -15.29 -1.81 15.64
C ASP A 358 -14.91 -3.30 15.68
N ARG A 359 -15.92 -4.17 15.82
CA ARG A 359 -15.81 -5.64 15.76
C ARG A 359 -15.77 -6.21 14.33
N GLY A 360 -15.60 -5.36 13.31
CA GLY A 360 -15.82 -5.69 11.91
C GLY A 360 -14.62 -5.44 10.99
N VAL A 361 -14.42 -4.21 10.56
CA VAL A 361 -13.64 -3.89 9.33
C VAL A 361 -12.29 -3.28 9.65
N SER A 362 -12.27 -2.37 10.61
CA SER A 362 -11.15 -1.48 10.88
C SER A 362 -10.07 -2.22 11.67
N LEU A 363 -10.47 -2.91 12.75
CA LEU A 363 -9.61 -3.86 13.47
C LEU A 363 -9.07 -4.95 12.53
N ALA A 364 -9.91 -5.45 11.62
CA ALA A 364 -9.51 -6.44 10.64
C ALA A 364 -8.43 -5.88 9.69
N LEU A 365 -8.59 -4.67 9.13
CA LEU A 365 -7.57 -4.04 8.28
C LEU A 365 -6.30 -3.64 9.05
N THR A 366 -6.39 -3.30 10.33
CA THR A 366 -5.19 -3.13 11.19
C THR A 366 -4.45 -4.46 11.37
N VAL A 367 -5.16 -5.57 11.61
CA VAL A 367 -4.56 -6.91 11.64
C VAL A 367 -4.02 -7.31 10.26
N ALA A 368 -4.69 -6.95 9.15
CA ALA A 368 -4.19 -7.18 7.80
C ALA A 368 -2.88 -6.45 7.56
N MET A 369 -2.78 -5.17 7.96
CA MET A 369 -1.56 -4.37 7.86
C MET A 369 -0.42 -4.97 8.68
N ILE A 370 -0.68 -5.32 9.96
CA ILE A 370 0.31 -5.96 10.84
C ILE A 370 0.76 -7.31 10.27
N ALA A 371 -0.16 -8.14 9.81
CA ALA A 371 0.13 -9.46 9.26
C ALA A 371 0.88 -9.34 7.91
N ALA A 372 0.54 -8.37 7.08
CA ALA A 372 1.24 -8.07 5.84
C ALA A 372 2.63 -7.46 6.05
N CYS A 373 2.89 -6.80 7.18
CA CYS A 373 4.25 -6.47 7.56
C CYS A 373 5.09 -7.75 7.72
N ILE A 374 4.56 -8.84 8.29
CA ILE A 374 5.34 -10.04 8.68
C ILE A 374 6.23 -10.59 7.54
N PRO A 375 5.76 -10.81 6.30
CA PRO A 375 6.62 -11.20 5.18
C PRO A 375 7.66 -10.13 4.78
N VAL A 376 7.33 -8.84 4.94
CA VAL A 376 8.23 -7.70 4.65
C VAL A 376 9.34 -7.54 5.70
N LEU A 377 9.08 -7.89 6.98
CA LEU A 377 10.05 -7.77 8.08
C LEU A 377 11.38 -8.48 7.74
N ASN A 378 11.32 -9.57 6.99
CA ASN A 378 12.44 -10.49 6.85
C ASN A 378 13.42 -10.08 5.74
N ARG A 379 13.11 -9.05 4.91
CA ARG A 379 14.04 -8.48 3.92
C ARG A 379 13.87 -6.97 3.79
N MET A 380 14.89 -6.21 4.20
CA MET A 380 14.94 -4.78 3.95
C MET A 380 15.13 -4.47 2.45
N GLY A 381 14.49 -3.39 2.01
CA GLY A 381 14.59 -2.87 0.65
C GLY A 381 13.43 -1.92 0.35
N PRO A 382 13.62 -0.71 -0.20
CA PRO A 382 12.50 0.21 -0.47
C PRO A 382 11.54 -0.34 -1.54
N HIS A 383 12.01 -1.27 -2.37
CA HIS A 383 11.21 -1.95 -3.38
C HIS A 383 10.10 -2.88 -2.82
N TYR A 384 10.14 -3.30 -1.54
CA TYR A 384 9.06 -4.14 -0.97
C TYR A 384 7.80 -3.36 -0.54
N TRP A 385 7.80 -2.02 -0.61
CA TRP A 385 6.83 -1.18 0.11
C TRP A 385 5.46 -1.08 -0.55
N TYR A 386 5.36 -1.37 -1.86
CA TYR A 386 4.12 -1.28 -2.66
C TYR A 386 2.92 -1.93 -1.95
N TRP A 387 3.12 -3.14 -1.44
CA TRP A 387 2.11 -3.88 -0.68
C TRP A 387 1.71 -3.18 0.63
N LEU A 388 2.66 -2.69 1.44
CA LEU A 388 2.38 -1.94 2.66
C LEU A 388 1.57 -0.66 2.37
N LEU A 389 1.89 0.05 1.30
CA LEU A 389 1.20 1.28 0.91
C LEU A 389 -0.22 0.99 0.40
N ALA A 390 -0.43 -0.11 -0.31
CA ALA A 390 -1.76 -0.59 -0.68
C ALA A 390 -2.62 -0.85 0.56
N PHE A 391 -2.07 -1.50 1.59
CA PHE A 391 -2.80 -1.76 2.83
C PHE A 391 -3.02 -0.52 3.69
N TYR A 392 -2.05 0.39 3.77
CA TYR A 392 -2.20 1.69 4.42
C TYR A 392 -3.30 2.54 3.76
N ALA A 393 -3.35 2.56 2.42
CA ALA A 393 -4.39 3.27 1.67
C ALA A 393 -5.80 2.67 1.92
N LEU A 394 -5.92 1.33 1.87
CA LEU A 394 -7.18 0.61 2.14
C LEU A 394 -7.66 0.80 3.59
N LEU A 395 -6.73 0.80 4.56
CA LEU A 395 -7.02 1.07 5.97
C LEU A 395 -7.58 2.49 6.15
N ASN A 396 -6.86 3.53 5.69
CA ASN A 396 -7.32 4.92 5.79
C ASN A 396 -8.68 5.14 5.10
N ALA A 397 -8.89 4.56 3.92
CA ALA A 397 -10.16 4.63 3.21
C ALA A 397 -11.32 3.97 3.98
N SER A 398 -11.09 2.83 4.63
CA SER A 398 -12.09 2.19 5.51
C SER A 398 -12.41 3.03 6.74
N LEU A 399 -11.40 3.68 7.34
CA LEU A 399 -11.59 4.55 8.51
C LEU A 399 -12.42 5.79 8.15
N LEU A 400 -12.15 6.41 6.99
CA LEU A 400 -12.96 7.52 6.46
C LEU A 400 -14.39 7.09 6.11
N ASN A 401 -14.60 5.88 5.56
CA ASN A 401 -15.94 5.31 5.40
C ASN A 401 -16.65 5.16 6.77
N ARG A 402 -15.92 4.79 7.83
CA ARG A 402 -16.50 4.65 9.17
C ARG A 402 -16.84 5.99 9.82
N VAL A 403 -16.08 7.06 9.57
CA VAL A 403 -16.50 8.45 9.94
C VAL A 403 -17.85 8.76 9.35
N TYR A 404 -18.01 8.52 8.04
CA TYR A 404 -19.22 8.85 7.31
C TYR A 404 -20.44 8.06 7.82
N GLU A 405 -20.27 6.78 8.14
CA GLU A 405 -21.32 5.97 8.78
C GLU A 405 -21.75 6.52 10.14
N LEU A 406 -20.79 6.88 11.00
CA LEU A 406 -21.06 7.42 12.33
C LEU A 406 -21.72 8.81 12.26
N TRP A 407 -21.25 9.68 11.37
CA TRP A 407 -21.82 11.01 11.15
C TRP A 407 -23.28 10.96 10.65
N ARG A 408 -23.63 9.93 9.87
CA ARG A 408 -25.02 9.67 9.44
C ARG A 408 -25.88 8.88 10.44
N GLN A 409 -25.33 8.51 11.59
CA GLN A 409 -26.07 7.87 12.69
C GLN A 409 -25.90 8.72 13.95
N PRO A 410 -26.47 9.95 13.99
CA PRO A 410 -26.25 10.90 15.08
C PRO A 410 -26.63 10.34 16.45
N ASP A 411 -27.61 9.44 16.54
CA ASP A 411 -27.98 8.78 17.79
C ASP A 411 -26.90 7.80 18.29
N GLN A 412 -26.22 7.08 17.39
CA GLN A 412 -25.07 6.25 17.76
C GLN A 412 -23.86 7.10 18.14
N PHE A 413 -23.60 8.18 17.40
CA PHE A 413 -22.52 9.12 17.73
C PHE A 413 -22.76 9.79 19.09
N ALA A 414 -23.99 10.25 19.36
CA ALA A 414 -24.40 10.78 20.65
C ALA A 414 -24.33 9.72 21.77
N LEU A 415 -24.66 8.46 21.51
CA LEU A 415 -24.49 7.36 22.47
C LEU A 415 -23.00 7.07 22.78
N ILE A 416 -22.11 7.19 21.80
CA ILE A 416 -20.66 7.06 22.00
C ILE A 416 -20.17 8.23 22.87
N VAL A 417 -20.48 9.47 22.50
CA VAL A 417 -20.07 10.67 23.26
C VAL A 417 -20.63 10.66 24.69
N ARG A 418 -21.92 10.32 24.88
CA ARG A 418 -22.55 10.20 26.22
C ARG A 418 -22.04 9.04 27.06
N ARG A 419 -21.39 8.03 26.46
CA ARG A 419 -20.73 6.94 27.19
C ARG A 419 -19.32 7.33 27.61
N ILE A 420 -18.56 7.99 26.74
CA ILE A 420 -17.22 8.50 27.07
C ILE A 420 -17.30 9.50 28.23
N SER A 421 -18.30 10.40 28.23
CA SER A 421 -18.53 11.34 29.34
C SER A 421 -19.08 10.72 30.62
N ARG A 422 -19.34 9.40 30.65
CA ARG A 422 -19.83 8.62 31.81
C ARG A 422 -18.85 7.53 32.24
N SER A 423 -17.64 7.54 31.69
CA SER A 423 -16.49 6.75 32.14
C SER A 423 -15.36 7.65 32.68
N SER A 424 -15.72 8.89 33.00
CA SER A 424 -14.88 9.93 33.62
C SER A 424 -15.60 10.56 34.83
N GLU A 425 -16.68 9.89 35.28
CA GLU A 425 -17.39 10.03 36.55
C GLU A 425 -17.18 8.69 37.29
#